data_AF-W7CU67-F1
#
_entry.id   AF-W7CU67-F1
#
_cell.length_a   1.000
_cell.length_b   1.000
_cell.length_c   1.000
_cell.angle_alpha   90.00
_cell.angle_beta   90.00
_cell.angle_gamma   90.00
#
_symmetry.space_group_name_H-M   'P 1'
#
loop_
_entity.id
_entity.type
_entity.pdbx_description
1 polymer ?
#
loop_
_entity_poly.entity_id
_entity_poly.type
_entity_poly.pdbx_seq_one_letter_code
_entity_poly.pdbx_strand_id
1 'polypeptide(L)'
;MFSETFTATFMQDFKAILAKQSDLLANLNALLSHYYFVATTQLILSLDKKAAFNPHQFTKVVYLLTTEKASQSRDSYLFGMKDISKKLKYTITHDHILYILNTNNFSTLSETQTYWDYLDFKNYFKDQGPQVEAEFVVSVMAWLRDYYCVKNKIAYTAAHANVETFSECIAYMHDMIQYSWSTDPTNRTKPDAVHSRYPKNYTDFQKAFFRKNAGSLGQLIALPQNYLLLLTGLSVGEEPLLVSDLWLELEKRGVWLDYQSKNEVVNLLTKLNYIDKKSDSGDAQYVKRIL
;
A
#
# COMPACT_ATOMS: atom_id res chain seq x y z
N MET A 1 3.98 -0.49 -11.06
CA MET A 1 3.16 -0.21 -9.85
C MET A 1 3.73 0.87 -8.92
N PHE A 2 5.04 1.09 -8.81
CA PHE A 2 5.58 2.24 -8.05
C PHE A 2 5.88 3.42 -8.96
N SER A 3 5.65 4.65 -8.48
CA SER A 3 6.00 5.85 -9.23
C SER A 3 7.52 5.94 -9.40
N GLU A 4 7.97 6.49 -10.54
CA GLU A 4 9.39 6.81 -10.76
C GLU A 4 9.94 7.67 -9.61
N THR A 5 9.11 8.55 -9.07
CA THR A 5 9.43 9.39 -7.91
C THR A 5 9.79 8.57 -6.68
N PHE A 6 9.02 7.54 -6.31
CA PHE A 6 9.33 6.74 -5.11
C PHE A 6 10.64 5.98 -5.24
N THR A 7 10.90 5.41 -6.43
CA THR A 7 12.16 4.71 -6.71
C THR A 7 13.34 5.69 -6.68
N ALA A 8 13.17 6.90 -7.24
CA ALA A 8 14.19 7.94 -7.18
C ALA A 8 14.48 8.38 -5.74
N THR A 9 13.44 8.61 -4.91
CA THR A 9 13.60 8.95 -3.49
C THR A 9 14.33 7.84 -2.73
N PHE A 10 13.98 6.57 -2.95
CA PHE A 10 14.70 5.45 -2.36
C PHE A 10 16.18 5.46 -2.73
N MET A 11 16.50 5.62 -4.02
CA MET A 11 17.88 5.63 -4.48
C MET A 11 18.67 6.81 -3.93
N GLN A 12 18.03 7.97 -3.77
CA GLN A 12 18.64 9.13 -3.12
C GLN A 12 18.94 8.84 -1.64
N ASP A 13 17.96 8.35 -0.89
CA ASP A 13 18.10 8.04 0.53
C ASP A 13 19.15 6.93 0.77
N PHE A 14 19.14 5.91 -0.10
CA PHE A 14 20.11 4.82 -0.05
C PHE A 14 21.53 5.32 -0.29
N LYS A 15 21.74 6.21 -1.27
CA LYS A 15 23.03 6.86 -1.49
C LYS A 15 23.46 7.72 -0.30
N ALA A 16 22.52 8.43 0.33
CA ALA A 16 22.81 9.26 1.49
C ALA A 16 23.33 8.44 2.67
N ILE A 17 22.70 7.30 2.98
CA ILE A 17 23.19 6.42 4.07
C ILE A 17 24.50 5.71 3.71
N LEU A 18 24.77 5.47 2.42
CA LEU A 18 26.02 4.85 1.96
C LEU A 18 27.22 5.80 2.05
N ALA A 19 27.00 7.11 2.13
CA ALA A 19 28.07 8.10 2.15
C ALA A 19 28.99 7.98 3.37
N LYS A 20 28.49 7.45 4.50
CA LYS A 20 29.29 7.21 5.72
C LYS A 20 29.05 5.80 6.25
N GLN A 21 30.12 5.08 6.55
CA GLN A 21 30.04 3.71 7.08
C GLN A 21 29.25 3.62 8.40
N SER A 22 29.39 4.61 9.28
CA SER A 22 28.62 4.71 10.53
C SER A 22 27.11 4.77 10.28
N ASP A 23 26.70 5.59 9.31
CA ASP A 23 25.30 5.86 9.00
C ASP A 23 24.68 4.63 8.32
N LEU A 24 25.43 3.96 7.45
CA LEU A 24 25.04 2.69 6.84
C LEU A 24 24.75 1.64 7.92
N LEU A 25 25.72 1.37 8.81
CA LEU A 25 25.58 0.35 9.85
C LEU A 25 24.43 0.66 10.81
N ALA A 26 24.20 1.93 11.14
CA ALA A 26 23.15 2.35 12.04
C ALA A 26 21.75 2.32 11.41
N ASN A 27 21.63 2.66 10.13
CA ASN A 27 20.32 2.99 9.52
C ASN A 27 19.86 2.05 8.41
N LEU A 28 20.72 1.17 7.86
CA LEU A 28 20.36 0.32 6.73
C LEU A 28 19.10 -0.51 6.98
N ASN A 29 19.01 -1.17 8.14
CA ASN A 29 17.85 -1.99 8.47
C ASN A 29 16.56 -1.16 8.55
N ALA A 30 16.63 0.03 9.16
CA ALA A 30 15.48 0.92 9.27
C ALA A 30 15.05 1.46 7.90
N LEU A 31 16.01 1.83 7.04
CA LEU A 31 15.71 2.28 5.68
C LEU A 31 15.03 1.18 4.87
N LEU A 32 15.63 -0.01 4.81
CA LEU A 32 15.08 -1.13 4.03
C LEU A 32 13.72 -1.56 4.55
N SER A 33 13.56 -1.64 5.88
CA SER A 33 12.28 -2.01 6.50
C SER A 33 11.19 -0.98 6.22
N HIS A 34 11.52 0.30 6.22
CA HIS A 34 10.61 1.39 5.86
C HIS A 34 10.14 1.29 4.41
N TYR A 35 11.07 1.22 3.47
CA TYR A 35 10.74 1.17 2.05
C TYR A 35 10.01 -0.12 1.67
N TYR A 36 10.38 -1.26 2.26
CA TYR A 36 9.62 -2.50 2.11
C TYR A 36 8.19 -2.37 2.65
N PHE A 37 8.00 -1.77 3.83
CA PHE A 37 6.68 -1.55 4.40
C PHE A 37 5.81 -0.69 3.49
N VAL A 38 6.35 0.44 3.03
CA VAL A 38 5.61 1.36 2.15
C VAL A 38 5.26 0.68 0.84
N ALA A 39 6.23 0.01 0.20
CA ALA A 39 6.02 -0.68 -1.08
C ALA A 39 4.92 -1.75 -0.98
N THR A 40 5.02 -2.63 0.01
CA THR A 40 4.03 -3.69 0.23
C THR A 40 2.66 -3.15 0.63
N THR A 41 2.61 -2.10 1.44
CA THR A 41 1.36 -1.45 1.83
C THR A 41 0.68 -0.80 0.63
N GLN A 42 1.44 -0.06 -0.20
CA GLN A 42 0.89 0.56 -1.40
C GLN A 42 0.41 -0.49 -2.40
N LEU A 43 1.12 -1.61 -2.57
CA LEU A 43 0.64 -2.76 -3.37
C LEU A 43 -0.73 -3.25 -2.89
N ILE A 44 -0.89 -3.52 -1.58
CA ILE A 44 -2.17 -3.96 -0.99
C ILE A 44 -3.30 -2.96 -1.29
N LEU A 45 -3.05 -1.67 -1.07
CA LEU A 45 -4.04 -0.61 -1.29
C LEU A 45 -4.37 -0.41 -2.77
N SER A 46 -3.40 -0.64 -3.65
CA SER A 46 -3.55 -0.47 -5.10
C SER A 46 -4.33 -1.61 -5.72
N LEU A 47 -4.09 -2.85 -5.30
CA LEU A 47 -4.84 -4.02 -5.77
C LEU A 47 -6.33 -3.92 -5.45
N ASP A 48 -6.67 -3.40 -4.26
CA ASP A 48 -8.07 -3.18 -3.86
C ASP A 48 -8.80 -2.16 -4.77
N LYS A 49 -8.06 -1.16 -5.28
CA LYS A 49 -8.57 -0.18 -6.26
C LYS A 49 -8.73 -0.77 -7.67
N LYS A 50 -8.17 -1.95 -7.96
CA LYS A 50 -8.24 -2.62 -9.27
C LYS A 50 -7.86 -1.66 -10.41
N ALA A 51 -8.66 -1.61 -11.47
CA ALA A 51 -8.49 -0.74 -12.64
C ALA A 51 -8.71 0.77 -12.35
N ALA A 52 -9.03 1.16 -11.12
CA ALA A 52 -9.17 2.56 -10.70
C ALA A 52 -7.93 3.08 -9.95
N PHE A 53 -6.89 2.27 -9.79
CA PHE A 53 -5.63 2.68 -9.19
C PHE A 53 -4.89 3.74 -10.06
N ASN A 54 -4.15 4.63 -9.41
CA ASN A 54 -3.27 5.61 -10.05
C ASN A 54 -1.80 5.33 -9.67
N PRO A 55 -0.94 4.94 -10.63
CA PRO A 55 0.46 4.59 -10.37
C PRO A 55 1.35 5.77 -9.95
N HIS A 56 0.89 7.00 -10.17
CA HIS A 56 1.64 8.20 -9.85
C HIS A 56 1.30 8.78 -8.47
N GLN A 57 0.29 8.22 -7.78
CA GLN A 57 -0.18 8.76 -6.52
C GLN A 57 -0.31 7.68 -5.45
N PHE A 58 0.38 7.89 -4.34
CA PHE A 58 0.23 7.06 -3.16
C PHE A 58 -1.15 7.18 -2.53
N THR A 59 -1.64 6.06 -2.02
CA THR A 59 -2.78 6.03 -1.13
C THR A 59 -2.29 6.45 0.26
N LYS A 60 -2.92 7.47 0.82
CA LYS A 60 -2.61 8.04 2.14
C LYS A 60 -2.60 6.95 3.23
N VAL A 61 -1.48 6.84 3.95
CA VAL A 61 -1.33 5.98 5.15
C VAL A 61 -0.88 6.83 6.32
N VAL A 62 -1.72 6.95 7.34
CA VAL A 62 -1.49 7.88 8.46
C VAL A 62 -0.89 7.16 9.65
N TYR A 63 0.26 7.66 10.11
CA TYR A 63 1.01 7.13 11.24
C TYR A 63 0.72 7.94 12.49
N LEU A 64 0.86 7.30 13.65
CA LEU A 64 1.03 7.96 14.95
C LEU A 64 2.50 7.85 15.36
N LEU A 65 2.97 8.69 16.28
CA LEU A 65 4.17 8.37 17.04
C LEU A 65 3.88 7.31 18.09
N THR A 66 4.91 6.54 18.46
CA THR A 66 4.79 5.47 19.46
C THR A 66 4.34 6.00 20.83
N THR A 67 4.66 7.25 21.17
CA THR A 67 4.31 7.91 22.42
C THR A 67 2.89 8.50 22.45
N GLU A 68 2.23 8.64 21.30
CA GLU A 68 0.92 9.31 21.21
C GLU A 68 -0.22 8.49 21.80
N LYS A 69 -1.29 9.15 22.23
CA LYS A 69 -2.58 8.49 22.50
C LYS A 69 -3.38 8.37 21.20
N ALA A 70 -4.02 7.23 21.01
CA ALA A 70 -4.88 6.98 19.85
C ALA A 70 -6.37 7.14 20.20
N SER A 71 -7.20 7.46 19.21
CA SER A 71 -8.66 7.44 19.32
C SER A 71 -9.30 7.01 17.99
N GLN A 72 -10.58 6.66 18.00
CA GLN A 72 -11.32 6.25 16.79
C GLN A 72 -11.53 7.39 15.78
N SER A 73 -11.54 8.64 16.25
CA SER A 73 -11.74 9.83 15.42
C SER A 73 -10.46 10.29 14.70
N ARG A 74 -9.29 9.73 15.04
CA ARG A 74 -8.03 10.07 14.40
C ARG A 74 -7.95 9.49 13.00
N ASP A 75 -7.39 10.25 12.08
CA ASP A 75 -7.07 9.82 10.72
C ASP A 75 -6.20 8.56 10.70
N SER A 76 -5.28 8.40 11.66
CA SER A 76 -4.45 7.19 11.80
C SER A 76 -5.23 5.90 12.09
N TYR A 77 -6.43 6.01 12.67
CA TYR A 77 -7.32 4.87 12.85
C TYR A 77 -8.07 4.54 11.55
N LEU A 78 -8.52 5.56 10.82
CA LEU A 78 -9.33 5.43 9.60
C LEU A 78 -8.48 5.05 8.38
N PHE A 79 -7.33 5.68 8.23
CA PHE A 79 -6.41 5.56 7.09
C PHE A 79 -5.10 4.86 7.50
N GLY A 80 -5.17 3.94 8.45
CA GLY A 80 -4.03 3.16 8.96
C GLY A 80 -4.30 1.66 8.94
N MET A 81 -3.84 0.95 9.98
CA MET A 81 -3.86 -0.52 9.99
C MET A 81 -5.24 -1.13 9.79
N LYS A 82 -6.29 -0.47 10.28
CA LYS A 82 -7.67 -0.96 10.15
C LYS A 82 -8.09 -1.09 8.69
N ASP A 83 -7.77 -0.09 7.87
CA ASP A 83 -8.11 -0.08 6.46
C ASP A 83 -7.24 -1.05 5.67
N ILE A 84 -5.93 -1.05 5.93
CA ILE A 84 -4.98 -1.98 5.32
C ILE A 84 -5.38 -3.43 5.61
N SER A 85 -5.71 -3.77 6.85
CA SER A 85 -6.10 -5.14 7.23
C SER A 85 -7.37 -5.62 6.50
N LYS A 86 -8.32 -4.71 6.23
CA LYS A 86 -9.53 -5.04 5.48
C LYS A 86 -9.22 -5.37 4.01
N LYS A 87 -8.20 -4.75 3.43
CA LYS A 87 -7.80 -4.95 2.03
C LYS A 87 -6.83 -6.11 1.87
N LEU A 88 -5.92 -6.27 2.83
CA LEU A 88 -4.90 -7.31 2.88
C LEU A 88 -5.48 -8.74 2.76
N LYS A 89 -6.66 -8.99 3.35
CA LYS A 89 -7.33 -10.31 3.23
C LYS A 89 -7.68 -10.69 1.79
N TYR A 90 -7.82 -9.71 0.89
CA TYR A 90 -8.19 -9.93 -0.51
C TYR A 90 -6.99 -9.90 -1.46
N THR A 91 -5.79 -9.55 -0.99
CA THR A 91 -4.57 -9.48 -1.83
C THR A 91 -4.29 -10.78 -2.58
N ILE A 92 -4.44 -11.94 -1.92
CA ILE A 92 -4.29 -13.26 -2.57
C ILE A 92 -5.35 -13.52 -3.66
N THR A 93 -6.53 -12.91 -3.53
CA THR A 93 -7.59 -13.02 -4.55
C THR A 93 -7.19 -12.24 -5.78
N HIS A 94 -6.70 -11.02 -5.59
CA HIS A 94 -6.20 -10.22 -6.70
C HIS A 94 -5.02 -10.87 -7.40
N ASP A 95 -4.07 -11.44 -6.65
CA ASP A 95 -2.96 -12.22 -7.18
C ASP A 95 -3.46 -13.37 -8.07
N HIS A 96 -4.44 -14.14 -7.59
CA HIS A 96 -5.01 -15.25 -8.35
C HIS A 96 -5.82 -14.80 -9.58
N ILE A 97 -6.58 -13.70 -9.47
CA ILE A 97 -7.27 -13.10 -10.62
C ILE A 97 -6.25 -12.69 -11.68
N LEU A 98 -5.24 -11.91 -11.30
CA LEU A 98 -4.24 -11.43 -12.23
C LEU A 98 -3.44 -12.59 -12.83
N TYR A 99 -3.18 -13.66 -12.09
CA TYR A 99 -2.63 -14.90 -12.65
C TYR A 99 -3.53 -15.47 -13.75
N ILE A 100 -4.83 -15.68 -13.48
CA ILE A 100 -5.77 -16.18 -14.50
C ILE A 100 -5.80 -15.26 -15.71
N LEU A 101 -5.95 -13.96 -15.48
CA LEU A 101 -5.97 -12.98 -16.56
C LEU A 101 -4.68 -13.07 -17.37
N ASN A 102 -3.49 -13.04 -16.77
CA ASN A 102 -2.23 -13.09 -17.51
C ASN A 102 -1.91 -14.42 -18.19
N THR A 103 -2.71 -15.47 -17.97
CA THR A 103 -2.60 -16.73 -18.74
C THR A 103 -3.42 -16.72 -20.04
N ASN A 104 -4.00 -15.59 -20.41
CA ASN A 104 -4.73 -15.41 -21.66
C ASN A 104 -3.78 -15.23 -22.87
N ASN A 105 -4.33 -15.38 -24.08
CA ASN A 105 -3.60 -15.15 -25.34
C ASN A 105 -3.88 -13.78 -25.98
N PHE A 106 -4.65 -12.92 -25.32
CA PHE A 106 -4.94 -11.53 -25.73
C PHE A 106 -3.79 -10.57 -25.40
N SER A 107 -2.98 -10.86 -24.38
CA SER A 107 -1.81 -10.05 -24.08
C SER A 107 -0.64 -10.43 -24.98
N THR A 108 -0.30 -9.56 -25.95
CA THR A 108 0.98 -9.62 -26.66
C THR A 108 2.06 -9.04 -25.75
N LEU A 109 2.52 -9.86 -24.81
CA LEU A 109 3.62 -9.52 -23.91
C LEU A 109 4.89 -9.26 -24.75
N SER A 110 5.52 -8.11 -24.54
CA SER A 110 6.82 -7.80 -25.15
C SER A 110 7.95 -8.48 -24.38
N GLU A 111 9.18 -8.45 -24.92
CA GLU A 111 10.37 -8.91 -24.17
C GLU A 111 10.56 -8.17 -22.83
N THR A 112 10.03 -6.94 -22.71
CA THR A 112 10.18 -6.09 -21.52
C THR A 112 8.97 -6.12 -20.58
N GLN A 113 7.78 -6.49 -21.07
CA GLN A 113 6.56 -6.55 -20.28
C GLN A 113 6.00 -7.96 -20.28
N THR A 114 6.32 -8.71 -19.23
CA THR A 114 5.92 -10.12 -19.07
C THR A 114 4.64 -10.29 -18.24
N TYR A 115 4.01 -9.20 -17.80
CA TYR A 115 2.82 -9.22 -16.96
C TYR A 115 2.03 -7.91 -17.07
N TRP A 116 0.72 -8.00 -17.13
CA TRP A 116 -0.23 -6.89 -17.13
C TRP A 116 -0.92 -6.79 -15.77
N ASP A 117 -0.97 -5.60 -15.21
CA ASP A 117 -1.87 -5.30 -14.08
C ASP A 117 -3.27 -4.86 -14.57
N TYR A 118 -4.19 -4.60 -13.64
CA TYR A 118 -5.55 -4.20 -14.00
C TYR A 118 -5.63 -2.90 -14.81
N LEU A 119 -4.68 -1.98 -14.63
CA LEU A 119 -4.64 -0.73 -15.38
C LEU A 119 -4.14 -0.97 -16.80
N ASP A 120 -3.15 -1.85 -16.98
CA ASP A 120 -2.69 -2.26 -18.30
C ASP A 120 -3.84 -2.84 -19.14
N PHE A 121 -4.61 -3.78 -18.57
CA PHE A 121 -5.82 -4.33 -19.23
C PHE A 121 -6.82 -3.23 -19.59
N LYS A 122 -7.10 -2.32 -18.65
CA LYS A 122 -8.05 -1.23 -18.88
C LYS A 122 -7.60 -0.31 -20.02
N ASN A 123 -6.31 0.05 -20.05
CA ASN A 123 -5.76 0.90 -21.08
C ASN A 123 -5.78 0.19 -22.44
N TYR A 124 -5.42 -1.09 -22.47
CA TYR A 124 -5.52 -1.91 -23.68
C TYR A 124 -6.93 -1.92 -24.27
N PHE A 125 -7.96 -2.18 -23.46
CA PHE A 125 -9.35 -2.17 -23.94
C PHE A 125 -9.83 -0.78 -24.37
N LYS A 126 -9.37 0.27 -23.69
CA LYS A 126 -9.63 1.65 -24.10
C LYS A 126 -9.07 1.93 -25.49
N ASP A 127 -7.87 1.42 -25.80
CA ASP A 127 -7.19 1.66 -27.07
C ASP A 127 -7.76 0.80 -28.21
N GLN A 128 -8.15 -0.45 -27.93
CA GLN A 128 -8.71 -1.38 -28.92
C GLN A 128 -10.22 -1.19 -29.16
N GLY A 129 -10.93 -0.63 -28.19
CA GLY A 129 -12.37 -0.37 -28.25
C GLY A 129 -13.25 -1.44 -27.58
N PRO A 130 -14.54 -1.12 -27.37
CA PRO A 130 -15.43 -1.90 -26.50
C PRO A 130 -15.76 -3.29 -27.01
N GLN A 131 -15.66 -3.54 -28.33
CA GLN A 131 -15.89 -4.87 -28.89
C GLN A 131 -14.82 -5.87 -28.42
N VAL A 132 -13.55 -5.45 -28.39
CA VAL A 132 -12.43 -6.31 -27.95
C VAL A 132 -12.55 -6.58 -26.45
N GLU A 133 -12.98 -5.60 -25.65
CA GLU A 133 -13.29 -5.80 -24.23
C GLU A 133 -14.39 -6.86 -24.05
N ALA A 134 -15.49 -6.76 -24.80
CA ALA A 134 -16.60 -7.70 -24.71
C ALA A 134 -16.18 -9.13 -25.11
N GLU A 135 -15.41 -9.28 -26.19
CA GLU A 135 -14.88 -10.59 -26.62
C GLU A 135 -13.97 -11.22 -25.54
N PHE A 136 -13.12 -10.39 -24.92
CA PHE A 136 -12.27 -10.82 -23.81
C PHE A 136 -13.09 -11.27 -22.60
N VAL A 137 -14.07 -10.46 -22.19
CA VAL A 137 -14.95 -10.77 -21.05
C VAL A 137 -15.70 -12.07 -21.30
N VAL A 138 -16.28 -12.26 -22.49
CA VAL A 138 -16.97 -13.50 -22.87
C VAL A 138 -16.03 -14.71 -22.78
N SER A 139 -14.79 -14.56 -23.25
CA SER A 139 -13.78 -15.63 -23.16
C SER A 139 -13.45 -16.01 -21.71
N VAL A 140 -13.19 -15.02 -20.85
CA VAL A 140 -12.90 -15.25 -19.42
C VAL A 140 -14.10 -15.89 -18.73
N MET A 141 -15.32 -15.40 -18.96
CA MET A 141 -16.53 -15.94 -18.36
C MET A 141 -16.81 -17.38 -18.80
N ALA A 142 -16.55 -17.71 -20.07
CA ALA A 142 -16.63 -19.08 -20.56
C ALA A 142 -15.61 -20.00 -19.86
N TRP A 143 -14.35 -19.56 -19.73
CA TRP A 143 -13.33 -20.33 -19.01
C TRP A 143 -13.69 -20.54 -17.52
N LEU A 144 -14.20 -19.50 -16.85
CA LEU A 144 -14.66 -19.60 -15.46
C LEU A 144 -15.78 -20.64 -15.33
N ARG A 145 -16.79 -20.58 -16.20
CA ARG A 145 -17.91 -21.53 -16.22
C ARG A 145 -17.43 -22.96 -16.47
N ASP A 146 -16.65 -23.17 -17.53
CA ASP A 146 -16.36 -24.50 -18.06
C ASP A 146 -15.23 -25.20 -17.30
N TYR A 147 -14.31 -24.43 -16.70
CA TYR A 147 -13.15 -24.99 -15.99
C TYR A 147 -13.13 -24.64 -14.51
N TYR A 148 -13.11 -23.35 -14.15
CA TYR A 148 -12.91 -22.94 -12.75
C TYR A 148 -14.06 -23.42 -11.84
N CYS A 149 -15.30 -23.18 -12.23
CA CYS A 149 -16.50 -23.59 -11.50
C CYS A 149 -16.59 -25.10 -11.38
N VAL A 150 -16.38 -25.83 -12.48
CA VAL A 150 -16.42 -27.30 -12.49
C VAL A 150 -15.38 -27.88 -11.54
N LYS A 151 -14.13 -27.41 -11.63
CA LYS A 151 -13.03 -27.87 -10.78
C LYS A 151 -13.29 -27.61 -9.29
N ASN A 152 -13.85 -26.44 -8.97
CA ASN A 152 -14.11 -26.03 -7.59
C ASN A 152 -15.54 -26.36 -7.10
N LYS A 153 -16.33 -27.08 -7.90
CA LYS A 153 -17.73 -27.48 -7.59
C LYS A 153 -18.64 -26.29 -7.25
N ILE A 154 -18.49 -25.18 -7.97
CA ILE A 154 -19.28 -23.96 -7.81
C ILE A 154 -20.44 -23.98 -8.80
N ALA A 155 -21.66 -23.72 -8.32
CA ALA A 155 -22.81 -23.59 -9.19
C ALA A 155 -22.75 -22.29 -10.01
N TYR A 156 -22.71 -22.41 -11.34
CA TYR A 156 -22.83 -21.27 -12.23
C TYR A 156 -24.32 -20.95 -12.46
N THR A 157 -24.83 -19.90 -11.83
CA THR A 157 -26.23 -19.46 -11.91
C THR A 157 -26.49 -18.44 -13.03
N ALA A 158 -27.73 -18.29 -13.48
CA ALA A 158 -28.12 -17.34 -14.53
C ALA A 158 -27.97 -15.86 -14.14
N ALA A 159 -27.85 -15.54 -12.84
CA ALA A 159 -27.50 -14.19 -12.38
C ALA A 159 -26.11 -13.73 -12.85
N HIS A 160 -25.31 -14.65 -13.39
CA HIS A 160 -23.96 -14.43 -13.90
C HIS A 160 -23.91 -14.11 -15.40
N ALA A 161 -25.06 -13.94 -16.05
CA ALA A 161 -25.17 -13.78 -17.51
C ALA A 161 -24.97 -12.33 -18.00
N ASN A 162 -24.96 -11.34 -17.11
CA ASN A 162 -24.94 -9.91 -17.47
C ASN A 162 -23.59 -9.25 -17.12
N VAL A 163 -22.48 -9.93 -17.36
CA VAL A 163 -21.12 -9.36 -17.19
C VAL A 163 -20.67 -8.86 -18.55
N GLU A 164 -20.64 -7.54 -18.74
CA GLU A 164 -20.38 -6.92 -20.06
C GLU A 164 -19.04 -6.19 -20.09
N THR A 165 -18.59 -5.69 -18.94
CA THR A 165 -17.34 -4.93 -18.83
C THR A 165 -16.24 -5.71 -18.11
N PHE A 166 -14.99 -5.35 -18.36
CA PHE A 166 -13.83 -5.90 -17.66
C PHE A 166 -13.91 -5.64 -16.15
N SER A 167 -14.44 -4.49 -15.74
CA SER A 167 -14.60 -4.15 -14.32
C SER A 167 -15.60 -5.06 -13.62
N GLU A 168 -16.74 -5.35 -14.27
CA GLU A 168 -17.72 -6.33 -13.78
C GLU A 168 -17.13 -7.74 -13.74
N CYS A 169 -16.34 -8.11 -14.76
CA CYS A 169 -15.66 -9.40 -14.81
C CYS A 169 -14.70 -9.59 -13.63
N ILE A 170 -13.88 -8.59 -13.29
CA ILE A 170 -13.01 -8.64 -12.10
C ILE A 170 -13.83 -8.78 -10.81
N ALA A 171 -14.92 -8.01 -10.68
CA ALA A 171 -15.78 -8.08 -9.51
C ALA A 171 -16.41 -9.48 -9.36
N TYR A 172 -16.84 -10.05 -10.48
CA TYR A 172 -17.39 -11.39 -10.54
C TYR A 172 -16.37 -12.46 -10.16
N MET A 173 -15.17 -12.42 -10.77
CA MET A 173 -14.06 -13.32 -10.43
C MET A 173 -13.70 -13.23 -8.95
N HIS A 174 -13.64 -12.02 -8.40
CA HIS A 174 -13.33 -11.81 -6.99
C HIS A 174 -14.32 -12.54 -6.08
N ASP A 175 -15.62 -12.36 -6.32
CA ASP A 175 -16.66 -13.02 -5.52
C ASP A 175 -16.64 -14.53 -5.66
N MET A 176 -16.43 -15.04 -6.88
CA MET A 176 -16.35 -16.48 -7.15
C MET A 176 -15.13 -17.12 -6.49
N ILE A 177 -13.95 -16.51 -6.62
CA ILE A 177 -12.72 -17.02 -6.03
C ILE A 177 -12.82 -16.99 -4.50
N GLN A 178 -13.35 -15.90 -3.93
CA GLN A 178 -13.60 -15.83 -2.48
C GLN A 178 -14.60 -16.89 -2.01
N TYR A 179 -15.65 -17.18 -2.79
CA TYR A 179 -16.57 -18.27 -2.48
C TYR A 179 -15.85 -19.63 -2.48
N SER A 180 -14.98 -19.87 -3.47
CA SER A 180 -14.24 -21.13 -3.61
C SER A 180 -13.28 -21.41 -2.45
N TRP A 181 -12.83 -20.36 -1.76
CA TRP A 181 -11.88 -20.44 -0.65
C TRP A 181 -12.53 -20.30 0.71
N SER A 182 -13.85 -20.10 0.76
CA SER A 182 -14.57 -19.94 2.03
C SER A 182 -14.78 -21.29 2.71
N THR A 183 -14.53 -21.36 4.02
CA THR A 183 -14.90 -22.54 4.82
C THR A 183 -16.40 -22.67 5.02
N ASP A 184 -17.13 -21.56 4.84
CA ASP A 184 -18.57 -21.46 5.02
C ASP A 184 -19.17 -20.73 3.80
N PRO A 185 -20.02 -21.40 2.98
CA PRO A 185 -20.65 -20.78 1.82
C PRO A 185 -21.47 -19.51 2.13
N THR A 186 -21.91 -19.36 3.38
CA THR A 186 -22.71 -18.22 3.86
C THR A 186 -21.86 -17.08 4.43
N ASN A 187 -20.60 -17.37 4.81
CA ASN A 187 -19.70 -16.41 5.42
C ASN A 187 -18.36 -16.29 4.66
N ARG A 188 -18.38 -15.48 3.60
CA ARG A 188 -17.22 -15.18 2.73
C ARG A 188 -16.09 -14.41 3.43
N THR A 189 -16.19 -14.12 4.73
CA THR A 189 -15.15 -13.42 5.49
C THR A 189 -14.09 -14.37 6.07
N LYS A 190 -14.35 -15.68 6.05
CA LYS A 190 -13.46 -16.71 6.62
C LYS A 190 -12.86 -17.58 5.51
N PRO A 191 -11.67 -17.22 5.02
CA PRO A 191 -10.95 -18.08 4.09
C PRO A 191 -10.48 -19.36 4.80
N ASP A 192 -10.21 -20.40 4.02
CA ASP A 192 -9.65 -21.66 4.51
C ASP A 192 -8.26 -21.52 5.17
N ALA A 193 -7.75 -22.63 5.67
CA ALA A 193 -6.48 -22.68 6.39
C ALA A 193 -5.26 -22.27 5.55
N VAL A 194 -5.31 -22.41 4.22
CA VAL A 194 -4.22 -22.05 3.31
C VAL A 194 -4.28 -20.55 3.05
N HIS A 195 -5.45 -20.04 2.65
CA HIS A 195 -5.64 -18.65 2.27
C HIS A 195 -5.58 -17.69 3.49
N SER A 196 -5.99 -18.14 4.68
CA SER A 196 -5.84 -17.37 5.92
C SER A 196 -4.38 -17.15 6.37
N ARG A 197 -3.40 -17.86 5.80
CA ARG A 197 -1.97 -17.69 6.12
C ARG A 197 -1.29 -16.62 5.29
N TYR A 198 -1.79 -16.32 4.09
CA TYR A 198 -1.23 -15.31 3.20
C TYR A 198 -0.97 -13.95 3.86
N PRO A 199 -1.92 -13.37 4.63
CA PRO A 199 -1.71 -12.05 5.23
C PRO A 199 -0.74 -12.06 6.44
N LYS A 200 -0.34 -13.23 6.95
CA LYS A 200 0.42 -13.35 8.21
C LYS A 200 1.80 -12.71 8.11
N ASN A 201 2.53 -12.97 7.02
CA ASN A 201 3.88 -12.43 6.85
C ASN A 201 3.89 -10.89 6.86
N TYR A 202 2.97 -10.26 6.14
CA TYR A 202 2.82 -8.79 6.17
C TYR A 202 2.44 -8.30 7.57
N THR A 203 1.49 -8.99 8.22
CA THR A 203 1.02 -8.60 9.56
C THR A 203 2.13 -8.72 10.59
N ASP A 204 2.94 -9.78 10.53
CA ASP A 204 4.03 -10.02 11.49
C ASP A 204 5.20 -9.06 11.23
N PHE A 205 5.48 -8.74 9.96
CA PHE A 205 6.39 -7.66 9.61
C PHE A 205 5.92 -6.30 10.16
N GLN A 206 4.66 -5.93 9.92
CA GLN A 206 4.08 -4.70 10.47
C GLN A 206 4.17 -4.66 12.00
N LYS A 207 3.90 -5.80 12.66
CA LYS A 207 4.01 -5.92 14.12
C LYS A 207 5.44 -5.74 14.63
N ALA A 208 6.44 -6.19 13.87
CA ALA A 208 7.84 -6.13 14.28
C ALA A 208 8.39 -4.70 14.26
N PHE A 209 7.98 -3.89 13.28
CA PHE A 209 8.60 -2.58 13.02
C PHE A 209 7.70 -1.37 13.34
N PHE A 210 6.38 -1.47 13.13
CA PHE A 210 5.48 -0.32 13.13
C PHE A 210 4.27 -0.50 14.05
N ARG A 211 4.35 -1.38 15.05
CA ARG A 211 3.23 -1.70 15.92
C ARG A 211 2.99 -0.66 16.99
N LYS A 212 1.71 -0.33 17.17
CA LYS A 212 1.21 0.25 18.43
C LYS A 212 -0.02 -0.49 18.92
N ASN A 213 0.02 -0.95 20.16
CA ASN A 213 -1.15 -1.51 20.83
C ASN A 213 -2.04 -0.36 21.34
N ALA A 214 -3.33 -0.40 21.02
CA ALA A 214 -4.28 0.64 21.39
C ALA A 214 -5.55 0.08 22.04
N GLY A 215 -5.40 -1.01 22.82
CA GLY A 215 -6.50 -1.63 23.57
C GLY A 215 -7.66 -2.05 22.66
N SER A 216 -8.85 -1.50 22.93
CA SER A 216 -10.07 -1.77 22.16
C SER A 216 -10.01 -1.33 20.69
N LEU A 217 -9.06 -0.45 20.32
CA LEU A 217 -8.83 -0.04 18.94
C LEU A 217 -8.02 -1.08 18.14
N GLY A 218 -7.47 -2.08 18.81
CA GLY A 218 -6.64 -3.11 18.21
C GLY A 218 -5.20 -2.63 17.97
N GLN A 219 -4.63 -3.07 16.84
CA GLN A 219 -3.28 -2.71 16.41
C GLN A 219 -3.33 -1.54 15.44
N LEU A 220 -2.46 -0.55 15.68
CA LEU A 220 -2.30 0.62 14.83
C LEU A 220 -0.89 0.65 14.23
N ILE A 221 -0.73 1.51 13.21
CA ILE A 221 0.57 1.85 12.66
C ILE A 221 1.15 3.00 13.47
N ALA A 222 2.34 2.81 14.00
CA ALA A 222 3.12 3.87 14.61
C ALA A 222 4.52 3.93 14.03
N LEU A 223 5.02 5.16 13.90
CA LEU A 223 6.38 5.46 13.50
C LEU A 223 7.27 5.52 14.75
N PRO A 224 8.21 4.57 14.92
CA PRO A 224 9.14 4.63 16.03
C PRO A 224 10.08 5.83 15.90
N GLN A 225 10.59 6.33 17.03
CA GLN A 225 11.43 7.54 17.06
C GLN A 225 12.67 7.43 16.18
N ASN A 226 13.34 6.27 16.13
CA ASN A 226 14.52 6.08 15.28
C ASN A 226 14.16 6.18 13.78
N TYR A 227 13.00 5.67 13.37
CA TYR A 227 12.52 5.81 11.99
C TYR A 227 12.15 7.27 11.67
N LEU A 228 11.47 7.96 12.60
CA LEU A 228 11.17 9.38 12.42
C LEU A 228 12.46 10.19 12.24
N LEU A 229 13.46 10.00 13.10
CA LEU A 229 14.74 10.71 13.03
C LEU A 229 15.50 10.39 11.75
N LEU A 230 15.53 9.12 11.33
CA LEU A 230 16.11 8.72 10.04
C LEU A 230 15.43 9.45 8.88
N LEU A 231 14.11 9.35 8.77
CA LEU A 231 13.37 9.96 7.66
C LEU A 231 13.48 11.48 7.68
N THR A 232 13.49 12.10 8.87
CA THR A 232 13.72 13.54 9.02
C THR A 232 15.13 13.92 8.55
N GLY A 233 16.15 13.18 8.98
CA GLY A 233 17.53 13.41 8.55
C GLY A 233 17.75 13.20 7.06
N LEU A 234 17.03 12.27 6.43
CA LEU A 234 17.06 12.08 4.96
C LEU A 234 16.29 13.17 4.20
N SER A 235 15.29 13.77 4.86
CA SER A 235 14.53 14.90 4.30
C SER A 235 15.30 16.21 4.37
N VAL A 236 16.04 16.42 5.48
CA VAL A 236 16.89 17.59 5.68
C VAL A 236 18.21 17.37 4.96
N GLY A 237 18.41 18.08 3.86
CA GLY A 237 19.68 18.06 3.12
C GLY A 237 20.79 18.82 3.84
N GLU A 238 21.59 19.57 3.07
CA GLU A 238 22.66 20.39 3.65
C GLU A 238 22.13 21.63 4.38
N GLU A 239 21.03 22.20 3.88
CA GLU A 239 20.38 23.39 4.44
C GLU A 239 19.21 23.02 5.35
N PRO A 240 18.92 23.82 6.41
CA PRO A 240 17.76 23.62 7.25
C PRO A 240 16.45 23.64 6.47
N LEU A 241 15.58 22.67 6.73
CA LEU A 241 14.30 22.51 6.04
C LEU A 241 13.18 23.18 6.81
N LEU A 242 12.25 23.87 6.13
CA LEU A 242 11.06 24.41 6.79
C LEU A 242 10.18 23.26 7.29
N VAL A 243 9.62 23.39 8.50
CA VAL A 243 8.77 22.32 9.09
C VAL A 243 7.57 21.96 8.21
N SER A 244 7.00 22.91 7.45
CA SER A 244 5.92 22.60 6.50
C SER A 244 6.37 21.67 5.38
N ASP A 245 7.62 21.84 4.92
CA ASP A 245 8.19 21.07 3.80
C ASP A 245 8.62 19.68 4.26
N LEU A 246 8.98 19.52 5.54
CA LEU A 246 9.20 18.20 6.14
C LEU A 246 7.98 17.28 5.95
N TRP A 247 6.76 17.81 6.06
CA TRP A 247 5.56 16.99 5.84
C TRP A 247 5.51 16.46 4.41
N LEU A 248 5.80 17.31 3.42
CA LEU A 248 5.83 16.89 2.01
C LEU A 248 6.92 15.85 1.76
N GLU A 249 8.09 16.00 2.39
CA GLU A 249 9.18 15.05 2.30
C GLU A 249 8.86 13.68 2.93
N LEU A 250 8.14 13.66 4.05
CA LEU A 250 7.64 12.43 4.66
C LEU A 250 6.59 11.75 3.79
N GLU A 251 5.71 12.51 3.15
CA GLU A 251 4.66 12.00 2.26
C GLU A 251 5.25 11.36 0.99
N LYS A 252 6.34 11.93 0.43
CA LYS A 252 7.13 11.30 -0.65
C LYS A 252 7.66 9.92 -0.26
N ARG A 253 7.89 9.71 1.05
CA ARG A 253 8.36 8.45 1.64
C ARG A 253 7.20 7.61 2.20
N GLY A 254 5.95 7.93 1.87
CA GLY A 254 4.78 7.15 2.25
C GLY A 254 4.29 7.34 3.69
N VAL A 255 4.68 8.42 4.36
CA VAL A 255 4.29 8.72 5.75
C VAL A 255 3.42 9.97 5.79
N TRP A 256 2.15 9.79 6.16
CA TRP A 256 1.27 10.92 6.48
C TRP A 256 1.10 11.03 7.99
N LEU A 257 0.98 12.27 8.45
CA LEU A 257 0.70 12.60 9.83
C LEU A 257 -0.52 13.52 9.86
N ASP A 258 -1.43 13.26 10.79
CA ASP A 258 -2.51 14.20 11.07
C ASP A 258 -2.02 15.39 11.91
N TYR A 259 -2.89 16.37 12.13
CA TYR A 259 -2.53 17.60 12.84
C TYR A 259 -1.90 17.34 14.22
N GLN A 260 -2.45 16.42 15.00
CA GLN A 260 -1.93 16.13 16.33
C GLN A 260 -0.57 15.42 16.24
N SER A 261 -0.39 14.46 15.33
CA SER A 261 0.91 13.82 15.12
C SER A 261 1.99 14.79 14.64
N LYS A 262 1.63 15.76 13.78
CA LYS A 262 2.55 16.83 13.35
C LYS A 262 3.04 17.66 14.55
N ASN A 263 2.13 18.04 15.46
CA ASN A 263 2.50 18.76 16.68
C ASN A 263 3.42 17.92 17.58
N GLU A 264 3.18 16.62 17.71
CA GLU A 264 4.01 15.72 18.51
C GLU A 264 5.41 15.54 17.91
N VAL A 265 5.53 15.50 16.57
CA VAL A 265 6.84 15.51 15.88
C VAL A 265 7.58 16.82 16.19
N VAL A 266 6.93 17.97 16.05
CA VAL A 266 7.54 19.27 16.37
C VAL A 266 8.02 19.33 17.83
N ASN A 267 7.19 18.86 18.77
CA ASN A 267 7.54 18.80 20.18
C ASN A 267 8.77 17.90 20.43
N LEU A 268 8.82 16.73 19.79
CA LEU A 268 9.93 15.80 19.91
C LEU A 268 11.23 16.38 19.33
N LEU A 269 11.19 16.92 18.12
CA LEU A 269 12.36 17.53 17.47
C LEU A 269 12.86 18.76 18.24
N THR A 270 11.96 19.56 18.82
CA THR A 270 12.32 20.68 19.70
C THR A 270 13.05 20.18 20.96
N LYS A 271 12.54 19.13 21.62
CA LYS A 271 13.20 18.53 22.81
C LYS A 271 14.60 17.99 22.50
N LEU A 272 14.81 17.52 21.27
CA LEU A 272 16.11 17.04 20.79
C LEU A 272 16.99 18.15 20.22
N ASN A 273 16.57 19.42 20.32
CA ASN A 273 17.28 20.60 19.81
C ASN A 273 17.51 20.60 18.28
N TYR A 274 16.61 19.94 17.53
CA TYR A 274 16.64 19.91 16.06
C TYR A 274 15.78 20.99 15.40
N ILE A 275 15.13 21.88 16.17
CA ILE A 275 14.33 22.98 15.61
C ILE A 275 14.98 24.33 15.93
N ASP A 276 15.17 25.15 14.91
CA ASP A 276 15.51 26.57 15.02
C ASP A 276 14.28 27.45 14.76
N LYS A 277 14.05 28.40 15.67
CA LYS A 277 13.04 29.45 15.51
C LYS A 277 13.74 30.70 14.98
N LYS A 278 13.53 31.05 13.71
CA LYS A 278 14.18 32.19 13.05
C LYS A 278 13.34 33.47 13.01
N SER A 279 12.20 33.51 13.70
CA SER A 279 11.34 34.71 13.78
C SER A 279 11.10 35.13 15.22
N ASP A 280 11.24 36.43 15.50
CA ASP A 280 10.77 37.07 16.73
C ASP A 280 9.23 36.96 16.88
N SER A 281 8.50 36.67 15.79
CA SER A 281 7.07 36.34 15.81
C SER A 281 6.75 34.85 16.04
N GLY A 282 7.76 33.96 15.94
CA GLY A 282 7.60 32.51 16.12
C GLY A 282 7.01 31.73 14.94
N ASP A 283 6.67 32.39 13.82
CA ASP A 283 5.87 31.77 12.74
C ASP A 283 6.63 30.76 11.85
N ALA A 284 7.93 30.97 11.63
CA ALA A 284 8.74 30.09 10.80
C ALA A 284 9.70 29.24 11.66
N GLN A 285 9.54 27.92 11.56
CA GLN A 285 10.37 26.92 12.24
C GLN A 285 11.13 26.08 11.22
N TYR A 286 12.43 25.91 11.46
CA TYR A 286 13.31 25.13 10.58
C TYR A 286 13.87 23.92 11.32
N VAL A 287 13.97 22.80 10.62
CA VAL A 287 14.58 21.57 11.12
C VAL A 287 16.04 21.57 10.72
N LYS A 288 16.92 21.45 11.71
CA LYS A 288 18.37 21.34 11.52
C LYS A 288 18.74 19.98 10.98
N ARG A 289 19.92 19.90 10.39
CA ARG A 289 20.52 18.64 9.93
C ARG A 289 20.71 17.66 11.08
N ILE A 290 20.28 16.41 10.87
CA ILE A 290 20.34 15.31 11.85
C ILE A 290 21.40 14.25 11.44
N LEU A 291 21.66 14.07 10.14
CA LEU A 291 22.56 13.05 9.55
C LEU A 291 23.65 13.67 8.66
#